data_AF-H1VGJ9-F1
#
_entry.id   AF-H1VGJ9-F1
#
_cell.length_a   1.000
_cell.length_b   1.000
_cell.length_c   1.000
_cell.angle_alpha   90.00
_cell.angle_beta   90.00
_cell.angle_gamma   90.00
#
_symmetry.space_group_name_H-M   'P 1'
#
loop_
_entity.id
_entity.type
_entity.pdbx_description
1 polymer ?
#
loop_
_entity_poly.entity_id
_entity_poly.type
_entity_poly.pdbx_seq_one_letter_code
_entity_poly.pdbx_strand_id
1 'polypeptide(L)'
;FGRVPQEPFPSPGSPSFEDLAVKNPSTRVFAAGHACVCNPLKKPHYPADWTPANCAFTTQHADPDAAQRTSPDPVTQSPLGFMNGGLQVVNPSKKLFEQIVRHMELGAMDMDFADQSLLSDLYRGRWVALPYVYNALKTMRWDGVHADIWRDAEVKNVHYILAPKPWDEIDADTGEWTGTEESHRWWVDFNRERKAGEKARGVDDRF
;
A
#
# COMPACT_ATOMS: atom_id res chain seq x y z
N PHE A 1 26.67 43.09 10.72
CA PHE A 1 26.84 41.85 9.95
C PHE A 1 25.48 41.37 9.49
N GLY A 2 25.06 41.80 8.29
CA GLY A 2 23.74 41.47 7.73
C GLY A 2 23.73 40.04 7.18
N ARG A 3 22.62 39.32 7.39
CA ARG A 3 22.38 38.01 6.78
C ARG A 3 22.14 38.18 5.29
N VAL A 4 22.91 37.46 4.48
CA VAL A 4 22.65 37.27 3.05
C VAL A 4 21.44 36.35 2.89
N PRO A 5 20.45 36.66 2.04
CA PRO A 5 19.36 35.74 1.73
C PRO A 5 19.93 34.51 0.98
N GLN A 6 19.66 33.30 1.47
CA GLN A 6 19.93 32.09 0.71
C GLN A 6 18.84 31.94 -0.36
N GLU A 7 19.26 31.79 -1.62
CA GLU A 7 18.35 31.37 -2.69
C GLU A 7 17.84 29.95 -2.42
N PRO A 8 16.58 29.63 -2.80
CA PRO A 8 16.06 28.28 -2.65
C PRO A 8 16.90 27.32 -3.49
N PHE A 9 17.36 26.24 -2.85
CA PHE A 9 17.99 25.14 -3.56
C PHE A 9 17.02 24.64 -4.65
N PRO A 10 17.46 24.46 -5.90
CA PRO A 10 16.62 23.85 -6.91
C PRO A 10 16.20 22.47 -6.41
N SER A 11 14.89 22.21 -6.42
CA SER A 11 14.36 20.87 -6.17
C SER A 11 15.06 19.92 -7.15
N PRO A 12 15.65 18.80 -6.69
CA PRO A 12 16.21 17.83 -7.61
C PRO A 12 15.09 17.38 -8.54
N GLY A 13 15.23 17.70 -9.83
CA GLY A 13 14.24 17.34 -10.84
C GLY A 13 13.98 15.85 -10.79
N SER A 14 12.72 15.45 -10.93
CA SER A 14 12.34 14.04 -10.99
C SER A 14 13.19 13.33 -12.05
N PRO A 15 13.80 12.17 -11.75
CA PRO A 15 14.68 11.48 -12.68
C PRO A 15 13.93 11.16 -13.96
N SER A 16 14.58 11.38 -15.11
CA SER A 16 14.01 11.03 -16.40
C SER A 16 13.93 9.51 -16.56
N PHE A 17 13.09 9.03 -17.49
CA PHE A 17 13.03 7.60 -17.82
C PHE A 17 14.38 7.02 -18.26
N GLU A 18 15.25 7.85 -18.83
CA GLU A 18 16.60 7.48 -19.26
C GLU A 18 17.56 7.37 -18.08
N ASP A 19 17.40 8.19 -17.03
CA ASP A 19 18.19 8.10 -15.80
C ASP A 19 17.91 6.80 -15.03
N LEU A 20 16.67 6.30 -15.10
CA LEU A 20 16.24 5.06 -14.46
C LEU A 20 16.71 3.79 -15.20
N ALA A 21 17.20 3.93 -16.44
CA ALA A 21 17.57 2.81 -17.31
C ALA A 21 19.01 2.29 -17.12
N VAL A 22 19.83 2.90 -16.25
CA VAL A 22 21.27 2.58 -16.21
C VAL A 22 21.62 1.46 -15.20
N LYS A 23 21.88 0.27 -15.75
CA LYS A 23 22.68 -0.87 -15.20
C LYS A 23 22.08 -1.75 -14.09
N ASN A 24 20.88 -2.27 -14.32
CA ASN A 24 20.47 -3.60 -13.81
C ASN A 24 19.45 -4.23 -14.79
N PRO A 25 19.74 -5.38 -15.45
CA PRO A 25 18.92 -5.89 -16.56
C PRO A 25 17.54 -6.42 -16.13
N SER A 26 17.24 -6.55 -14.83
CA SER A 26 15.88 -6.92 -14.40
C SER A 26 15.00 -5.68 -14.27
N THR A 27 13.97 -5.63 -15.12
CA THR A 27 12.80 -4.74 -15.00
C THR A 27 11.81 -5.21 -13.93
N ARG A 28 12.10 -6.29 -13.21
CA ARG A 28 11.22 -6.87 -12.18
C ARG A 28 12.03 -7.16 -10.92
N VAL A 29 11.99 -6.22 -9.98
CA VAL A 29 12.76 -6.24 -8.74
C VAL A 29 11.97 -6.89 -7.60
N PHE A 30 10.67 -6.61 -7.56
CA PHE A 30 9.71 -7.20 -6.62
C PHE A 30 8.30 -7.12 -7.22
N ALA A 31 7.31 -7.71 -6.55
CA ALA A 31 5.89 -7.48 -6.84
C ALA A 31 5.17 -6.90 -5.62
N ALA A 32 4.17 -6.05 -5.86
CA ALA A 32 3.36 -5.41 -4.83
C ALA A 32 1.98 -5.03 -5.40
N GLY A 33 1.03 -4.66 -4.55
CA GLY A 33 -0.23 -4.02 -4.99
C GLY A 33 -0.02 -2.54 -5.32
N HIS A 34 -0.97 -1.91 -6.01
CA HIS A 34 -1.00 -0.45 -6.13
C HIS A 34 -1.39 0.20 -4.80
N ALA A 35 -0.86 1.39 -4.53
CA ALA A 35 -1.42 2.26 -3.51
C ALA A 35 -2.78 2.81 -3.96
N CYS A 36 -3.75 2.91 -3.04
CA CYS A 36 -4.94 3.72 -3.29
C CYS A 36 -4.62 5.18 -3.02
N VAL A 37 -4.61 5.98 -4.07
CA VAL A 37 -4.35 7.43 -4.01
C VAL A 37 -5.65 8.24 -4.06
N CYS A 38 -6.81 7.65 -3.73
CA CYS A 38 -8.09 8.38 -3.77
C CYS A 38 -8.26 9.42 -2.63
N ASN A 39 -7.50 9.29 -1.54
CA ASN A 39 -7.64 10.06 -0.31
C ASN A 39 -9.12 10.22 0.16
N PRO A 40 -9.87 9.12 0.39
CA PRO A 40 -11.32 9.19 0.64
C PRO A 40 -11.68 9.96 1.92
N LEU A 41 -10.75 10.04 2.88
CA LEU A 41 -10.90 10.80 4.12
C LEU A 41 -10.42 12.26 4.01
N LYS A 42 -10.00 12.71 2.82
CA LYS A 42 -9.52 14.08 2.54
C LYS A 42 -8.47 14.56 3.54
N LYS A 43 -7.51 13.69 3.87
CA LYS A 43 -6.42 14.01 4.79
C LYS A 43 -5.59 15.17 4.22
N PRO A 44 -5.45 16.30 4.95
CA PRO A 44 -4.79 17.49 4.41
C PRO A 44 -3.29 17.33 4.12
N HIS A 45 -2.63 16.39 4.78
CA HIS A 45 -1.20 16.12 4.60
C HIS A 45 -0.93 15.11 3.47
N TYR A 46 -1.95 14.60 2.79
CA TYR A 46 -1.75 13.76 1.61
C TYR A 46 -1.47 14.65 0.39
N PRO A 47 -0.67 14.20 -0.58
CA PRO A 47 -0.40 14.97 -1.79
C PRO A 47 -1.67 15.41 -2.52
N ALA A 48 -1.65 16.62 -3.10
CA ALA A 48 -2.84 17.21 -3.73
C ALA A 48 -3.31 16.46 -4.99
N ASP A 49 -2.41 15.72 -5.63
CA ASP A 49 -2.67 14.88 -6.78
C ASP A 49 -3.22 13.50 -6.40
N TRP A 50 -3.35 13.19 -5.10
CA TRP A 50 -4.06 12.00 -4.63
C TRP A 50 -5.57 12.20 -4.77
N THR A 51 -6.08 11.86 -5.95
CA THR A 51 -7.48 11.94 -6.34
C THR A 51 -7.96 10.63 -6.97
N PRO A 52 -9.28 10.36 -6.99
CA PRO A 52 -9.82 9.19 -7.68
C PRO A 52 -9.44 9.10 -9.15
N ALA A 53 -9.31 10.23 -9.85
CA ALA A 53 -8.89 10.27 -11.25
C ALA A 53 -7.45 9.78 -11.47
N ASN A 54 -6.59 9.90 -10.47
CA ASN A 54 -5.19 9.46 -10.52
C ASN A 54 -4.98 8.04 -9.95
N CYS A 55 -6.04 7.40 -9.45
CA CYS A 55 -5.92 6.10 -8.82
C CYS A 55 -5.93 4.95 -9.83
N ALA A 56 -4.94 4.06 -9.73
CA ALA A 56 -4.82 2.89 -10.58
C ALA A 56 -6.09 2.02 -10.53
N PHE A 57 -6.68 1.82 -9.34
CA PHE A 57 -7.89 1.01 -9.19
C PHE A 57 -9.11 1.58 -9.93
N THR A 58 -9.21 2.91 -10.08
CA THR A 58 -10.28 3.55 -10.85
C THR A 58 -10.25 3.12 -12.32
N THR A 59 -9.07 2.86 -12.87
CA THR A 59 -8.93 2.41 -14.27
C THR A 59 -9.53 1.02 -14.53
N GLN A 60 -9.76 0.23 -13.47
CA GLN A 60 -10.33 -1.11 -13.55
C GLN A 60 -11.86 -1.13 -13.39
N HIS A 61 -12.50 0.01 -13.06
CA HIS A 61 -13.93 0.09 -12.78
C HIS A 61 -14.81 -0.34 -13.96
N ALA A 62 -14.33 -0.19 -15.19
CA ALA A 62 -15.06 -0.61 -16.39
C ALA A 62 -15.10 -2.13 -16.59
N ASP A 63 -14.21 -2.89 -15.93
CA ASP A 63 -14.19 -4.36 -15.99
C ASP A 63 -13.89 -4.96 -14.60
N PRO A 64 -14.90 -5.00 -13.72
CA PRO A 64 -14.75 -5.54 -12.37
C PRO A 64 -14.29 -7.01 -12.33
N ASP A 65 -14.66 -7.83 -13.31
CA ASP A 65 -14.29 -9.25 -13.32
C ASP A 65 -12.81 -9.43 -13.68
N ALA A 66 -12.28 -8.61 -14.60
CA ALA A 66 -10.85 -8.57 -14.87
C ALA A 66 -10.04 -8.03 -13.68
N ALA A 67 -10.59 -7.09 -12.91
CA ALA A 67 -9.93 -6.50 -11.73
C ALA A 67 -9.53 -7.54 -10.67
N GLN A 68 -10.22 -8.68 -10.61
CA GLN A 68 -9.93 -9.76 -9.65
C GLN A 68 -8.63 -10.51 -9.99
N ARG A 69 -8.21 -10.48 -11.26
CA ARG A 69 -7.13 -11.33 -11.79
C ARG A 69 -5.99 -10.56 -12.43
N THR A 70 -6.21 -9.29 -12.70
CA THR A 70 -5.26 -8.39 -13.36
C THR A 70 -5.05 -7.14 -12.54
N SER A 71 -3.98 -6.43 -12.86
CA SER A 71 -3.65 -5.16 -12.23
C SER A 71 -3.22 -4.17 -13.32
N PRO A 72 -3.48 -2.86 -13.17
CA PRO A 72 -2.98 -1.85 -14.07
C PRO A 72 -1.45 -1.92 -14.12
N ASP A 73 -0.88 -1.78 -15.30
CA ASP A 73 0.56 -1.66 -15.45
C ASP A 73 1.08 -0.39 -14.70
N PRO A 74 2.12 -0.51 -13.86
CA PRO A 74 2.67 0.60 -13.07
C PRO A 74 3.17 1.81 -13.85
N VAL A 75 3.48 1.65 -15.14
CA VAL A 75 4.08 2.69 -15.97
C VAL A 75 3.06 3.29 -16.92
N THR A 76 2.22 2.44 -17.52
CA THR A 76 1.34 2.84 -18.62
C THR A 76 -0.11 3.05 -18.22
N GLN A 77 -0.54 2.52 -17.06
CA GLN A 77 -1.94 2.55 -16.63
C GLN A 77 -2.14 3.07 -15.20
N SER A 78 -1.06 3.36 -14.46
CA SER A 78 -1.11 3.96 -13.13
C SER A 78 -0.55 5.39 -13.21
N PRO A 79 -1.40 6.43 -13.17
CA PRO A 79 -0.97 7.82 -13.37
C PRO A 79 0.19 8.26 -12.47
N LEU A 80 0.24 7.77 -11.22
CA LEU A 80 1.30 8.10 -10.27
C LEU A 80 2.34 6.97 -10.10
N GLY A 81 1.99 5.73 -10.43
CA GLY A 81 2.90 4.57 -10.34
C GLY A 81 3.30 4.16 -8.92
N PHE A 82 2.49 4.50 -7.91
CA PHE A 82 2.76 4.18 -6.51
C PHE A 82 2.37 2.75 -6.15
N MET A 83 3.31 2.02 -5.55
CA MET A 83 3.04 0.71 -4.96
C MET A 83 2.56 0.84 -3.51
N ASN A 84 1.84 -0.15 -3.01
CA ASN A 84 1.50 -0.28 -1.61
C ASN A 84 2.47 -1.23 -0.90
N GLY A 85 3.10 -0.74 0.17
CA GLY A 85 4.13 -1.51 0.89
C GLY A 85 3.60 -2.60 1.83
N GLY A 86 2.28 -2.75 1.99
CA GLY A 86 1.66 -3.72 2.91
C GLY A 86 1.87 -5.19 2.56
N LEU A 87 2.05 -5.51 1.28
CA LEU A 87 2.44 -6.85 0.84
C LEU A 87 3.44 -6.75 -0.32
N GLN A 88 4.55 -7.46 -0.17
CA GLN A 88 5.63 -7.49 -1.15
C GLN A 88 6.05 -8.94 -1.42
N VAL A 89 6.23 -9.28 -2.69
CA VAL A 89 6.86 -10.52 -3.13
C VAL A 89 8.27 -10.19 -3.58
N VAL A 90 9.25 -10.62 -2.80
CA VAL A 90 10.65 -10.27 -2.98
C VAL A 90 11.51 -11.51 -3.18
N ASN A 91 12.58 -11.38 -3.98
CA ASN A 91 13.70 -12.29 -3.94
C ASN A 91 14.83 -11.59 -3.14
N PRO A 92 15.17 -12.06 -1.92
CA PRO A 92 16.19 -11.42 -1.10
C PRO A 92 17.49 -11.23 -1.89
N SER A 93 17.99 -9.99 -1.88
CA SER A 93 19.19 -9.63 -2.63
C SER A 93 19.98 -8.58 -1.88
N LYS A 94 21.22 -8.92 -1.53
CA LYS A 94 22.15 -7.98 -0.89
C LYS A 94 22.33 -6.71 -1.73
N LYS A 95 22.42 -6.85 -3.05
CA LYS A 95 22.56 -5.72 -3.99
C LYS A 95 21.35 -4.78 -3.93
N LEU A 96 20.13 -5.32 -3.93
CA LEU A 96 18.90 -4.49 -3.86
C LEU A 96 18.76 -3.84 -2.49
N PHE A 97 19.13 -4.56 -1.42
CA PHE A 97 19.16 -4.00 -0.07
C PHE A 97 20.13 -2.82 0.04
N GLU A 98 21.36 -2.96 -0.47
CA GLU A 98 22.34 -1.87 -0.50
C GLU A 98 21.85 -0.65 -1.32
N GLN A 99 21.08 -0.87 -2.39
CA GLN A 99 20.44 0.22 -3.14
C GLN A 99 19.41 0.97 -2.29
N ILE A 100 18.57 0.24 -1.53
CA ILE A 100 17.58 0.81 -0.63
C ILE A 100 18.27 1.65 0.45
N VAL A 101 19.28 1.08 1.13
CA VAL A 101 20.03 1.79 2.17
C VAL A 101 20.67 3.07 1.64
N ARG A 102 21.36 2.99 0.48
CA ARG A 102 21.98 4.16 -0.13
C ARG A 102 20.97 5.24 -0.50
N HIS A 103 19.81 4.86 -1.03
CA HIS A 103 18.78 5.82 -1.39
C HIS A 103 18.19 6.49 -0.15
N MET A 104 18.00 5.76 0.95
CA MET A 104 17.60 6.34 2.23
C MET A 104 18.64 7.33 2.77
N GLU A 105 19.93 7.00 2.73
CA GLU A 105 21.02 7.88 3.21
C GLU A 105 21.10 9.20 2.44
N LEU A 106 20.63 9.24 1.19
CA LEU A 106 20.68 10.43 0.35
C LEU A 106 19.49 11.39 0.52
N GLY A 107 18.37 10.97 1.13
CA GLY A 107 17.16 11.79 1.14
C GLY A 107 15.94 11.27 1.91
N ALA A 108 16.11 10.34 2.86
CA ALA A 108 14.97 9.74 3.57
C ALA A 108 14.11 10.74 4.36
N MET A 109 14.67 11.90 4.77
CA MET A 109 13.92 12.88 5.55
C MET A 109 12.78 13.56 4.80
N ASP A 110 12.83 13.57 3.46
CA ASP A 110 11.85 14.24 2.61
C ASP A 110 10.79 13.28 2.05
N MET A 111 10.82 12.00 2.44
CA MET A 111 9.90 10.98 1.95
C MET A 111 8.63 10.93 2.79
N ASP A 112 7.54 11.46 2.25
CA ASP A 112 6.19 11.19 2.77
C ASP A 112 5.89 9.70 2.57
N PHE A 113 5.39 8.98 3.59
CA PHE A 113 5.13 7.53 3.55
C PHE A 113 6.39 6.65 3.37
N ALA A 114 6.99 6.27 4.51
CA ALA A 114 8.28 5.59 4.64
C ALA A 114 8.61 4.56 3.54
N ASP A 115 8.04 3.36 3.60
CA ASP A 115 8.41 2.25 2.72
C ASP A 115 7.76 2.36 1.33
N GLN A 116 6.52 2.85 1.28
CA GLN A 116 5.76 2.99 0.03
C GLN A 116 6.40 3.98 -0.93
N SER A 117 6.75 5.19 -0.48
CA SER A 117 7.33 6.20 -1.37
C SER A 117 8.78 5.89 -1.71
N LEU A 118 9.56 5.42 -0.73
CA LEU A 118 10.95 4.96 -0.93
C LEU A 118 11.05 3.95 -2.08
N LEU A 119 10.22 2.90 -2.05
CA LEU A 119 10.30 1.84 -3.03
C LEU A 119 9.61 2.21 -4.35
N SER A 120 8.57 3.04 -4.32
CA SER A 120 7.92 3.55 -5.54
C SER A 120 8.85 4.45 -6.35
N ASP A 121 9.67 5.28 -5.67
CA ASP A 121 10.63 6.15 -6.32
C ASP A 121 11.87 5.38 -6.81
N LEU A 122 12.54 4.67 -5.90
CA LEU A 122 13.77 3.93 -6.21
C LEU A 122 13.59 2.89 -7.33
N TYR A 123 12.42 2.24 -7.39
CA TYR A 123 12.12 1.18 -8.34
C TYR A 123 10.98 1.54 -9.29
N ARG A 124 10.81 2.82 -9.61
CA ARG A 124 9.83 3.28 -10.61
C ARG A 124 9.97 2.48 -11.91
N GLY A 125 8.86 1.89 -12.36
CA GLY A 125 8.80 1.04 -13.56
C GLY A 125 9.55 -0.29 -13.46
N ARG A 126 9.97 -0.69 -12.26
CA ARG A 126 10.76 -1.90 -12.02
C ARG A 126 10.11 -2.88 -11.03
N TRP A 127 8.82 -2.71 -10.75
CA TRP A 127 8.02 -3.62 -9.92
C TRP A 127 6.86 -4.20 -10.72
N VAL A 128 6.38 -5.37 -10.30
CA VAL A 128 5.26 -6.08 -10.93
C VAL A 128 4.00 -5.84 -10.10
N ALA A 129 2.93 -5.37 -10.75
CA ALA A 129 1.68 -5.14 -10.04
C ALA A 129 0.88 -6.43 -9.81
N LEU A 130 0.51 -6.64 -8.55
CA LEU A 130 -0.37 -7.72 -8.12
C LEU A 130 -1.83 -7.25 -8.20
N PRO A 131 -2.78 -8.11 -8.61
CA PRO A 131 -4.20 -7.82 -8.51
C PRO A 131 -4.58 -7.43 -7.07
N TYR A 132 -5.52 -6.48 -6.95
CA TYR A 132 -5.84 -5.86 -5.65
C TYR A 132 -6.27 -6.89 -4.59
N VAL A 133 -6.85 -8.02 -5.01
CA VAL A 133 -7.31 -9.10 -4.12
C VAL A 133 -6.21 -9.66 -3.22
N TYR A 134 -4.92 -9.52 -3.59
CA TYR A 134 -3.79 -9.97 -2.79
C TYR A 134 -3.34 -8.96 -1.73
N ASN A 135 -3.76 -7.70 -1.82
CA ASN A 135 -3.42 -6.63 -0.89
C ASN A 135 -4.58 -5.62 -0.81
N ALA A 136 -5.76 -6.12 -0.48
CA ALA A 136 -7.00 -5.37 -0.61
C ALA A 136 -7.13 -4.39 0.57
N LEU A 137 -7.07 -3.09 0.29
CA LEU A 137 -7.17 -2.08 1.34
C LEU A 137 -8.61 -2.07 1.88
N LYS A 138 -8.80 -2.10 3.19
CA LYS A 138 -10.14 -2.15 3.80
C LYS A 138 -11.11 -1.08 3.26
N THR A 139 -10.57 0.10 2.93
CA THR A 139 -11.33 1.25 2.42
C THR A 139 -11.83 1.05 0.99
N MET A 140 -11.25 0.13 0.20
CA MET A 140 -11.74 -0.18 -1.14
C MET A 140 -13.16 -0.75 -1.12
N ARG A 141 -13.55 -1.41 -0.04
CA ARG A 141 -14.90 -1.95 0.15
C ARG A 141 -15.96 -0.86 0.37
N TRP A 142 -15.56 0.35 0.74
CA TRP A 142 -16.51 1.42 1.06
C TRP A 142 -17.20 1.96 -0.19
N ASP A 143 -18.49 2.31 -0.04
CA ASP A 143 -19.27 2.96 -1.09
C ASP A 143 -18.58 4.26 -1.55
N GLY A 144 -18.47 4.43 -2.86
CA GLY A 144 -17.83 5.60 -3.47
C GLY A 144 -16.30 5.61 -3.45
N VAL A 145 -15.63 4.55 -2.95
CA VAL A 145 -14.18 4.39 -3.06
C VAL A 145 -13.84 3.46 -4.22
N HIS A 146 -13.96 2.14 -4.03
CA HIS A 146 -13.76 1.14 -5.09
C HIS A 146 -14.71 -0.06 -4.94
N ALA A 147 -15.90 0.15 -4.36
CA ALA A 147 -16.92 -0.88 -4.19
C ALA A 147 -17.33 -1.55 -5.52
N ASP A 148 -17.26 -0.81 -6.63
CA ASP A 148 -17.58 -1.30 -7.97
C ASP A 148 -16.75 -2.53 -8.38
N ILE A 149 -15.47 -2.56 -8.00
CA ILE A 149 -14.55 -3.67 -8.29
C ILE A 149 -14.41 -4.65 -7.13
N TRP A 150 -14.84 -4.29 -5.93
CA TRP A 150 -14.68 -5.14 -4.75
C TRP A 150 -15.55 -6.40 -4.82
N ARG A 151 -14.98 -7.57 -4.51
CA ARG A 151 -15.72 -8.84 -4.40
C ARG A 151 -15.27 -9.61 -3.16
N ASP A 152 -16.13 -9.68 -2.14
CA ASP A 152 -15.83 -10.34 -0.85
C ASP A 152 -15.23 -11.76 -1.06
N ALA A 153 -15.79 -12.55 -1.98
CA ALA A 153 -15.35 -13.92 -2.25
C ALA A 153 -13.98 -14.05 -2.96
N GLU A 154 -13.49 -12.97 -3.60
CA GLU A 154 -12.25 -13.01 -4.37
C GLU A 154 -11.05 -12.52 -3.55
N VAL A 155 -11.28 -11.66 -2.55
CA VAL A 155 -10.23 -11.11 -1.69
C VAL A 155 -9.49 -12.23 -0.96
N LYS A 156 -8.16 -12.21 -1.06
CA LYS A 156 -7.26 -13.19 -0.43
C LYS A 156 -6.60 -12.64 0.83
N ASN A 157 -6.22 -11.36 0.81
CA ASN A 157 -5.68 -10.67 1.99
C ASN A 157 -6.29 -9.28 2.11
N VAL A 158 -6.70 -8.91 3.33
CA VAL A 158 -7.14 -7.56 3.66
C VAL A 158 -6.02 -6.81 4.36
N HIS A 159 -5.69 -5.62 3.85
CA HIS A 159 -4.80 -4.67 4.48
C HIS A 159 -5.62 -3.67 5.29
N TYR A 160 -5.64 -3.87 6.62
CA TYR A 160 -6.30 -2.98 7.57
C TYR A 160 -5.51 -1.68 7.78
N ILE A 161 -5.44 -0.84 6.74
CA ILE A 161 -4.85 0.50 6.80
C ILE A 161 -5.69 1.46 7.64
N LEU A 162 -5.06 2.54 8.12
CA LEU A 162 -5.71 3.60 8.90
C LEU A 162 -6.34 3.08 10.21
N ALA A 163 -6.86 4.00 11.02
CA ALA A 163 -7.65 3.69 12.21
C ALA A 163 -9.15 3.81 11.88
N PRO A 164 -10.04 3.12 12.63
CA PRO A 164 -9.74 2.15 13.69
C PRO A 164 -9.16 0.84 13.14
N LYS A 165 -8.46 0.08 14.00
CA LYS A 165 -8.06 -1.29 13.71
C LYS A 165 -9.11 -2.28 14.21
N PRO A 166 -9.24 -3.48 13.61
CA PRO A 166 -10.24 -4.45 14.05
C PRO A 166 -10.15 -4.84 15.53
N TRP A 167 -8.93 -4.87 16.10
CA TRP A 167 -8.70 -5.20 17.51
C TRP A 167 -9.07 -4.07 18.47
N ASP A 168 -9.31 -2.85 17.98
CA ASP A 168 -9.80 -1.73 18.80
C ASP A 168 -11.33 -1.80 18.98
N GLU A 169 -12.01 -2.70 18.25
CA GLU A 169 -13.47 -2.82 18.20
C GLU A 169 -13.96 -4.10 18.91
N ILE A 170 -13.23 -4.54 19.93
CA ILE A 170 -13.60 -5.67 20.77
C ILE A 170 -13.89 -5.13 22.17
N ASP A 171 -15.08 -5.41 22.68
CA ASP A 171 -15.43 -5.09 24.06
C ASP A 171 -14.57 -5.91 25.04
N ALA A 172 -13.91 -5.23 25.97
CA ALA A 172 -12.91 -5.86 26.84
C ALA A 172 -13.53 -6.83 27.87
N ASP A 173 -14.80 -6.62 28.23
CA ASP A 173 -15.48 -7.40 29.27
C ASP A 173 -16.18 -8.63 28.66
N THR A 174 -16.80 -8.46 27.50
CA THR A 174 -17.62 -9.48 26.82
C THR A 174 -16.86 -10.20 25.71
N GLY A 175 -15.81 -9.59 25.14
CA GLY A 175 -15.09 -10.12 23.98
C GLY A 175 -15.89 -10.05 22.67
N GLU A 176 -16.98 -9.29 22.65
CA GLU A 176 -17.84 -9.14 21.48
C GLU A 176 -17.38 -8.00 20.58
N TRP A 177 -17.62 -8.16 19.28
CA TRP A 177 -17.33 -7.13 18.28
C TRP A 177 -18.34 -5.98 18.41
N THR A 178 -17.83 -4.75 18.45
CA THR A 178 -18.62 -3.51 18.61
C THR A 178 -18.56 -2.60 17.39
N GLY A 179 -17.83 -3.00 16.34
CA GLY A 179 -17.65 -2.22 15.13
C GLY A 179 -18.84 -2.30 14.16
N THR A 180 -18.68 -1.62 13.03
CA THR A 180 -19.67 -1.59 11.93
C THR A 180 -19.10 -2.03 10.59
N GLU A 181 -17.77 -2.06 10.45
CA GLU A 181 -17.10 -2.47 9.21
C GLU A 181 -17.09 -4.00 9.08
N GLU A 182 -17.80 -4.53 8.08
CA GLU A 182 -17.85 -5.98 7.79
C GLU A 182 -16.46 -6.63 7.73
N SER A 183 -15.49 -5.95 7.09
CA SER A 183 -14.13 -6.47 6.99
C SER A 183 -13.45 -6.62 8.34
N HIS A 184 -13.78 -5.78 9.33
CA HIS A 184 -13.26 -5.93 10.68
C HIS A 184 -13.86 -7.14 11.38
N ARG A 185 -15.16 -7.43 11.18
CA ARG A 185 -15.79 -8.64 11.71
C ARG A 185 -15.07 -9.91 11.25
N TRP A 186 -14.64 -9.98 9.99
CA TRP A 186 -13.85 -11.13 9.49
C TRP A 186 -12.57 -11.35 10.30
N TRP A 187 -11.85 -10.28 10.63
CA TRP A 187 -10.65 -10.39 11.46
C TRP A 187 -11.00 -10.87 12.87
N VAL A 188 -12.06 -10.33 13.48
CA VAL A 188 -12.48 -10.71 14.83
C VAL A 188 -12.85 -12.19 14.89
N ASP A 189 -13.67 -12.65 13.95
CA ASP A 189 -14.11 -14.05 13.86
C ASP A 189 -12.90 -14.99 13.66
N PHE A 190 -12.00 -14.65 12.73
CA PHE A 190 -10.79 -15.45 12.47
C PHE A 190 -9.83 -15.47 13.67
N ASN A 191 -9.66 -14.33 14.35
CA ASN A 191 -8.82 -14.24 15.53
C ASN A 191 -9.42 -15.04 16.71
N ARG A 192 -10.74 -15.03 16.86
CA ARG A 192 -11.46 -15.83 17.87
C ARG A 192 -11.26 -17.33 17.61
N GLU A 193 -11.39 -17.77 16.35
CA GLU A 193 -11.11 -19.16 15.96
C GLU A 193 -9.65 -19.55 16.24
N ARG A 194 -8.68 -18.70 15.83
CA ARG A 194 -7.25 -18.90 16.10
C ARG A 194 -6.97 -19.09 17.58
N LYS A 195 -7.45 -18.17 18.44
CA LYS A 195 -7.25 -18.23 19.90
C LYS A 195 -7.88 -19.48 20.52
N ALA A 196 -9.06 -19.89 20.07
CA ALA A 196 -9.67 -21.15 20.50
C ALA A 196 -8.80 -22.37 20.13
N GLY A 197 -8.26 -22.40 18.90
CA GLY A 197 -7.37 -23.45 18.42
C GLY A 197 -6.03 -23.52 19.16
N GLU A 198 -5.43 -22.37 19.46
CA GLU A 198 -4.20 -22.26 20.25
C GLU A 198 -4.40 -22.75 21.68
N LYS A 199 -5.46 -22.30 22.35
CA LYS A 199 -5.83 -22.76 23.69
C LYS A 199 -6.04 -24.27 23.73
N ALA A 200 -6.72 -24.84 22.74
CA ALA A 200 -6.92 -26.29 22.63
C ALA A 200 -5.60 -27.07 22.46
N ARG A 201 -4.55 -26.45 21.93
CA ARG A 201 -3.20 -27.02 21.80
C ARG A 201 -2.28 -26.73 22.98
N GLY A 202 -2.77 -26.03 24.01
CA GLY A 202 -1.96 -25.60 25.15
C GLY A 202 -0.96 -24.48 24.82
N VAL A 203 -1.20 -23.72 23.75
CA VAL A 203 -0.44 -22.51 23.44
C VAL A 203 -1.07 -21.35 24.20
N ASP A 204 -0.28 -20.73 25.08
CA ASP A 204 -0.63 -19.49 25.79
C ASP A 204 0.41 -18.43 25.42
N ASP A 205 0.07 -17.56 24.47
CA ASP A 205 0.92 -16.46 24.02
C ASP A 205 0.82 -15.23 24.94
N ARG A 206 -0.04 -15.27 25.98
CA ARG A 206 -0.31 -14.18 26.93
C ARG A 206 -0.91 -12.90 26.30
N PHE A 207 -1.47 -12.99 25.09
CA PHE A 207 -2.06 -11.85 24.35
C PHE A 207 -3.50 -12.12 23.85
#